data_AF-A0A7D4P655-F1
#
_entry.id   AF-A0A7D4P655-F1
#
_cell.length_a   1.000
_cell.length_b   1.000
_cell.length_c   1.000
_cell.angle_alpha   90.00
_cell.angle_beta   90.00
_cell.angle_gamma   90.00
#
_symmetry.space_group_name_H-M   'P 1'
#
loop_
_entity.id
_entity.type
_entity.pdbx_description
1 polymer ?
#
loop_
_entity_poly.entity_id
_entity_poly.type
_entity_poly.pdbx_seq_one_letter_code
_entity_poly.pdbx_strand_id
1 'polypeptide(L)'
;MSEKPNTPPSDENRGAPGAAANYLLLSAGSIFTSMLIAGFIVGYVLDEIFDTRPILMLACALLGFIGGIQKVIHLTKRLDNVQSEKKDD
;
A
#
# COMPACT_ATOMS: atom_id res chain seq x y z
N MET A 1 17.22 30.82 -42.62
CA MET A 1 18.09 29.88 -41.89
C MET A 1 18.70 30.65 -40.72
N SER A 2 18.05 30.80 -39.57
CA SER A 2 17.73 29.80 -38.54
C SER A 2 18.94 28.99 -38.08
N GLU A 3 19.52 29.38 -36.94
CA GLU A 3 19.90 28.42 -35.91
C GLU A 3 19.73 29.10 -34.55
N LYS A 4 18.64 28.75 -33.86
CA LYS A 4 18.44 29.10 -32.44
C LYS A 4 19.35 28.18 -31.62
N PRO A 5 20.07 28.69 -30.61
CA PRO A 5 20.85 27.85 -29.72
C PRO A 5 19.90 26.92 -28.96
N ASN A 6 20.08 25.61 -29.13
CA ASN A 6 19.38 24.58 -28.38
C ASN A 6 19.84 24.65 -26.92
N THR A 7 19.05 25.31 -26.09
CA THR A 7 19.11 25.13 -24.63
C THR A 7 18.74 23.69 -24.32
N PRO A 8 19.57 22.91 -23.59
CA PRO A 8 19.16 21.59 -23.12
C PRO A 8 17.93 21.74 -22.21
N PRO A 9 16.94 20.82 -22.29
CA PRO A 9 15.77 20.87 -21.44
C PRO A 9 16.20 20.75 -19.98
N SER A 10 15.75 21.70 -19.17
CA SER A 10 15.89 21.71 -17.72
C SER A 10 15.31 20.42 -17.14
N ASP A 11 16.18 19.66 -16.49
CA ASP A 11 15.94 18.42 -15.74
C ASP A 11 15.07 18.66 -14.47
N GLU A 12 13.99 19.43 -14.61
CA GLU A 12 13.09 19.85 -13.53
C GLU A 12 11.92 18.87 -13.34
N ASN A 13 12.17 17.57 -13.43
CA ASN A 13 11.22 16.58 -12.91
C ASN A 13 11.86 15.23 -12.57
N ARG A 14 13.04 15.26 -11.94
CA ARG A 14 13.55 14.10 -11.22
C ARG A 14 12.84 13.98 -9.87
N GLY A 15 11.51 13.78 -9.91
CA GLY A 15 10.70 13.42 -8.75
C GLY A 15 11.35 12.21 -8.08
N ALA A 16 11.92 12.45 -6.90
CA ALA A 16 12.84 11.53 -6.24
C ALA A 16 12.17 10.16 -6.05
N PRO A 17 12.73 9.08 -6.62
CA PRO A 17 12.17 7.73 -6.50
C PRO A 17 11.98 7.26 -5.04
N GLY A 18 12.70 7.87 -4.08
CA GLY A 18 12.54 7.60 -2.65
C GLY A 18 11.26 8.16 -2.01
N ALA A 19 10.77 9.32 -2.46
CA ALA A 19 9.59 9.94 -1.84
C ALA A 19 8.31 9.16 -2.17
N ALA A 20 8.12 8.81 -3.44
CA ALA A 20 6.98 8.02 -3.88
C ALA A 20 6.96 6.63 -3.22
N ALA A 21 8.11 5.96 -3.13
CA ALA A 21 8.23 4.67 -2.44
C ALA A 21 7.86 4.78 -0.95
N ASN A 22 8.32 5.84 -0.27
CA ASN A 22 8.02 6.05 1.14
C ASN A 22 6.53 6.34 1.39
N TYR A 23 5.89 7.16 0.54
CA TYR A 23 4.44 7.40 0.61
C TYR A 23 3.62 6.13 0.39
N LEU A 24 4.05 5.29 -0.54
CA LEU A 24 3.39 4.03 -0.83
C LEU A 24 3.55 3.02 0.32
N LEU A 25 4.74 2.95 0.94
CA LEU A 25 4.97 2.12 2.13
C LEU A 25 4.12 2.60 3.32
N LEU A 26 4.02 3.91 3.52
CA LEU A 26 3.14 4.53 4.52
C LEU A 26 1.67 4.20 4.25
N SER A 27 1.24 4.30 2.99
CA SER A 27 -0.13 3.98 2.58
C SER A 27 -0.45 2.50 2.78
N ALA A 28 0.47 1.60 2.45
CA ALA A 28 0.30 0.15 2.65
C ALA A 28 0.16 -0.18 4.14
N GLY A 29 0.95 0.47 5.00
CA GLY A 29 0.82 0.37 6.46
C GLY A 29 -0.55 0.84 6.96
N SER A 30 -1.03 2.00 6.49
CA SER A 30 -2.35 2.50 6.89
C SER A 30 -3.50 1.59 6.47
N ILE A 31 -3.44 1.01 5.26
CA ILE A 31 -4.45 0.07 4.76
C ILE A 31 -4.43 -1.19 5.61
N PHE A 32 -3.24 -1.72 5.93
CA PHE A 32 -3.09 -2.88 6.80
C PHE A 32 -3.71 -2.65 8.19
N THR A 33 -3.34 -1.56 8.87
CA THR A 33 -3.88 -1.23 10.19
C THR A 33 -5.40 -1.05 10.14
N SER A 34 -5.93 -0.42 9.08
CA SER A 34 -7.38 -0.27 8.91
C SER A 34 -8.10 -1.62 8.76
N MET A 35 -7.53 -2.59 8.03
CA MET A 35 -8.10 -3.93 7.90
C MET A 35 -8.07 -4.70 9.21
N LEU A 36 -7.03 -4.52 10.04
CA LEU A 36 -7.00 -5.13 11.38
C LEU A 36 -8.09 -4.57 12.28
N ILE A 37 -8.19 -3.25 12.36
CA ILE A 37 -9.21 -2.58 13.18
C ILE A 37 -10.61 -2.96 12.68
N ALA A 38 -10.83 -2.95 11.37
CA ALA A 38 -12.09 -3.37 10.77
C ALA A 38 -12.42 -4.83 11.09
N GLY A 39 -11.45 -5.76 10.97
CA GLY A 39 -11.63 -7.16 11.33
C GLY A 39 -11.97 -7.37 12.81
N PHE A 40 -11.39 -6.56 13.69
CA PHE A 40 -11.71 -6.54 15.11
C PHE A 40 -13.13 -6.04 15.38
N ILE A 41 -13.53 -4.90 14.79
CA ILE A 41 -14.87 -4.33 14.96
C ILE A 41 -15.92 -5.30 14.42
N VAL A 42 -15.72 -5.81 13.20
CA VAL A 42 -16.62 -6.79 12.57
C VAL A 42 -16.68 -8.06 13.41
N GLY A 43 -15.54 -8.58 13.85
CA GLY A 43 -15.47 -9.77 14.70
C GLY A 43 -16.18 -9.59 16.05
N TYR A 44 -16.07 -8.41 16.67
CA TYR A 44 -16.76 -8.08 17.92
C TYR A 44 -18.28 -8.03 17.74
N VAL A 45 -18.75 -7.37 16.68
CA VAL A 45 -20.19 -7.30 16.36
C VAL A 45 -20.75 -8.69 16.04
N LEU A 46 -19.99 -9.52 15.30
CA LEU A 46 -20.41 -10.90 15.05
C LEU A 46 -20.45 -11.74 16.34
N ASP A 47 -19.46 -11.62 17.22
CA ASP A 47 -19.47 -12.34 18.50
C ASP A 47 -20.66 -11.92 19.37
N GLU A 48 -21.11 -10.67 19.31
CA GLU A 48 -22.29 -10.19 20.04
C GLU A 48 -23.62 -10.69 19.45
N ILE A 49 -23.69 -10.90 18.12
CA ILE A 49 -24.89 -11.45 17.47
C ILE A 49 -24.99 -12.97 17.65
N PHE A 50 -23.87 -13.68 17.64
CA PHE A 50 -23.83 -15.15 17.66
C PHE A 50 -23.57 -15.74 19.06
N ASP A 51 -23.33 -14.91 20.09
CA ASP A 51 -22.96 -15.31 21.47
C ASP A 51 -21.73 -16.25 21.52
N THR A 52 -20.93 -16.28 20.45
CA THR A 52 -19.75 -17.15 20.26
C THR A 52 -18.52 -16.52 20.90
N ARG A 53 -18.53 -16.35 22.23
CA ARG A 53 -17.37 -15.85 22.99
C ARG A 53 -16.04 -16.49 22.53
N PRO A 54 -14.90 -15.77 22.56
CA PRO A 54 -14.45 -14.75 21.60
C PRO A 54 -13.85 -15.37 20.31
N ILE A 55 -14.52 -16.37 19.73
CA ILE A 55 -13.92 -17.21 18.68
C ILE A 55 -14.05 -16.54 17.30
N LEU A 56 -15.19 -15.92 16.97
CA LEU A 56 -15.33 -15.25 15.68
C LEU A 56 -14.53 -13.97 15.63
N MET A 57 -14.38 -13.27 16.76
CA MET A 57 -13.46 -12.14 16.85
C MET A 57 -12.02 -12.57 16.54
N LEU A 58 -11.54 -13.66 17.13
CA LEU A 58 -10.20 -14.17 16.87
C LEU A 58 -10.04 -14.64 15.41
N ALA A 59 -11.04 -15.33 14.87
CA ALA A 59 -11.05 -15.79 13.48
C ALA A 59 -11.10 -14.61 12.49
N CYS A 60 -11.96 -13.61 12.71
CA CYS A 60 -12.03 -12.40 11.88
C CYS A 60 -10.77 -11.57 11.98
N ALA A 61 -10.16 -11.47 13.17
CA ALA A 61 -8.87 -10.81 13.33
C ALA A 61 -7.77 -11.52 12.53
N LEU A 62 -7.70 -12.86 12.59
CA LEU A 62 -6.76 -13.65 11.80
C LEU A 62 -7.02 -13.51 10.29
N LEU A 63 -8.28 -13.53 9.87
CA LEU A 63 -8.64 -13.33 8.46
C LEU A 63 -8.30 -11.91 7.98
N GLY A 64 -8.58 -10.89 8.78
CA GLY A 64 -8.21 -9.50 8.51
C GLY A 64 -6.68 -9.32 8.45
N PHE A 65 -5.94 -10.04 9.29
CA PHE A 65 -4.48 -10.05 9.29
C PHE A 65 -3.90 -10.71 8.05
N ILE A 66 -4.38 -11.90 7.69
CA ILE A 66 -3.96 -12.62 6.49
C ILE A 66 -4.30 -11.82 5.22
N GLY A 67 -5.51 -11.25 5.15
CA GLY A 67 -5.94 -10.40 4.03
C GLY A 67 -5.12 -9.11 3.93
N GLY A 68 -4.81 -8.50 5.08
CA GLY A 68 -3.96 -7.32 5.16
C GLY A 68 -2.54 -7.58 4.69
N ILE A 69 -1.90 -8.67 5.13
CA ILE A 69 -0.54 -9.03 4.68
C ILE A 69 -0.50 -9.28 3.17
N GLN A 70 -1.47 -10.02 2.63
CA GLN A 70 -1.55 -10.25 1.19
C GLN A 70 -1.67 -8.94 0.41
N LYS A 71 -2.45 -7.97 0.93
CA LYS A 71 -2.61 -6.64 0.33
C LYS A 71 -1.29 -5.86 0.33
N VAL A 72 -0.57 -5.83 1.46
CA VAL A 72 0.73 -5.13 1.58
C VAL A 72 1.74 -5.72 0.61
N ILE A 73 1.87 -7.05 0.57
CA ILE A 73 2.81 -7.72 -0.35
C ILE A 73 2.45 -7.41 -1.81
N HIS A 74 1.17 -7.38 -2.16
CA HIS A 74 0.74 -7.02 -3.52
C HIS A 74 1.09 -5.56 -3.88
N LEU A 75 0.91 -4.62 -2.94
CA LEU A 75 1.26 -3.22 -3.14
C LEU A 75 2.77 -3.04 -3.29
N THR A 76 3.58 -3.69 -2.43
CA THR A 76 5.04 -3.65 -2.51
C THR A 76 5.57 -4.23 -3.83
N LYS A 77 4.99 -5.34 -4.33
CA LYS A 77 5.36 -5.92 -5.63
C LYS A 77 5.05 -5.00 -6.81
N ARG A 78 3.98 -4.19 -6.73
CA ARG A 78 3.67 -3.21 -7.77
C ARG A 78 4.66 -2.05 -7.77
N LEU A 79 5.15 -1.62 -6.60
CA LEU A 79 6.21 -0.61 -6.52
C LEU A 79 7.51 -1.07 -7.17
N ASP A 80 7.90 -2.31 -6.90
CA ASP A 80 9.16 -2.86 -7.37
C ASP A 80 9.20 -2.92 -8.91
N ASN A 81 8.07 -3.31 -9.53
CA ASN A 81 7.93 -3.29 -10.99
C ASN A 81 7.93 -1.88 -11.58
N VAL A 82 7.31 -0.90 -10.92
CA VAL A 82 7.30 0.51 -11.39
C VAL A 82 8.69 1.16 -11.28
N GLN A 83 9.54 0.71 -10.35
CA GLN A 83 10.94 1.17 -10.24
C GLN A 83 11.84 0.58 -11.34
N SER A 84 11.64 -0.67 -11.74
CA SER A 84 12.45 -1.31 -12.79
C SER A 84 12.24 -0.68 -14.17
N GLU A 85 11.03 -0.21 -14.50
CA GLU A 85 10.75 0.40 -15.79
C GLU A 85 11.42 1.78 -15.97
N LYS A 86 11.81 2.44 -14.87
CA LYS A 86 12.44 3.78 -14.90
C LYS A 86 13.97 3.74 -14.91
N LYS A 87 14.59 2.56 -15.01
CA LYS A 87 16.05 2.38 -14.94
C LYS A 87 16.72 2.11 -16.30
N ASP A 88 15.94 1.96 -17.37
CA ASP A 88 16.41 1.57 -18.71
C ASP A 88 16.34 2.69 -19.77
N ASP A 89 16.22 3.97 -19.38
CA ASP A 89 16.38 5.15 -20.26
C ASP A 89 17.63 5.98 -19.91
#